data_AF-A0AB37D3T8-F1
#
_entry.id   AF-A0AB37D3T8-F1
#
_cell.length_a   1.000
_cell.length_b   1.000
_cell.length_c   1.000
_cell.angle_alpha   90.00
_cell.angle_beta   90.00
_cell.angle_gamma   90.00
#
_symmetry.space_group_name_H-M   'P 1'
#
loop_
_entity.id
_entity.type
_entity.pdbx_description
1 polymer ?
#
loop_
_entity_poly.entity_id
_entity_poly.type
_entity_poly.pdbx_seq_one_letter_code
_entity_poly.pdbx_strand_id
1 'polypeptide(L)'
;MADQKSTTGVNAQKGQEQVSGELTFEDKVIQKIIGIALEKVDGLLQVDGGFFSNMAERISNSDNVTNGIDTEVGKEQVAVDLDVVIEYRKDAENIYEQIKKVSAEQVKKMTHLDVVEVNVHVEDIKTKEEIEEDKKTDEQQSDQTNSESNN
;
A
#
# COMPACT_ATOMS: atom_id res chain seq x y z
N MET A 1 -0.92 -60.65 46.01
CA MET A 1 -0.74 -59.19 45.98
C MET A 1 0.15 -58.85 44.80
N ALA A 2 -0.38 -58.08 43.85
CA ALA A 2 0.30 -57.59 42.67
C ALA A 2 0.31 -56.06 42.74
N ASP A 3 1.48 -55.45 42.77
CA ASP A 3 1.74 -54.01 42.65
C ASP A 3 3.26 -53.89 42.39
N GLN A 4 3.85 -53.04 41.55
CA GLN A 4 3.36 -52.01 40.64
C GLN A 4 4.46 -51.75 39.60
N LYS A 5 3.99 -51.24 38.48
CA LYS A 5 4.62 -51.03 37.18
C LYS A 5 5.52 -49.78 37.20
N SER A 6 6.84 -49.93 37.07
CA SER A 6 7.73 -48.79 36.78
C SER A 6 7.74 -48.52 35.28
N THR A 7 7.07 -47.44 34.91
CA THR A 7 6.99 -46.84 33.59
C THR A 7 8.31 -46.16 33.23
N THR A 8 8.98 -46.63 32.18
CA THR A 8 9.95 -45.81 31.44
C THR A 8 9.33 -45.47 30.09
N GLY A 9 8.58 -44.37 30.06
CA GLY A 9 8.15 -43.74 28.82
C GLY A 9 9.36 -43.06 28.18
N VAL A 10 9.82 -43.61 27.05
CA VAL A 10 10.80 -42.96 26.19
C VAL A 10 10.15 -41.70 25.64
N ASN A 11 10.61 -40.55 26.11
CA ASN A 11 10.17 -39.23 25.66
C ASN A 11 10.75 -38.98 24.27
N ALA A 12 9.99 -39.35 23.24
CA ALA A 12 10.29 -39.00 21.85
C ALA A 12 9.97 -37.51 21.64
N GLN A 13 10.91 -36.64 21.97
CA GLN A 13 10.91 -35.28 21.44
C GLN A 13 11.16 -35.37 19.93
N LYS A 14 10.08 -35.36 19.15
CA LYS A 14 10.13 -35.04 17.73
C LYS A 14 10.79 -33.67 17.60
N GLY A 15 12.02 -33.65 17.10
CA GLY A 15 12.66 -32.42 16.65
C GLY A 15 11.74 -31.77 15.63
N GLN A 16 11.32 -30.54 15.90
CA GLN A 16 10.76 -29.70 14.86
C GLN A 16 11.89 -29.50 13.85
N GLU A 17 11.73 -30.04 12.64
CA GLU A 17 12.56 -29.63 11.50
C GLU A 17 12.42 -28.11 11.39
N GLN A 18 13.51 -27.41 11.71
CA GLN A 18 13.59 -25.96 11.58
C GLN A 18 13.64 -25.68 10.08
N VAL A 19 12.47 -25.36 9.50
CA VAL A 19 12.38 -24.91 8.11
C VAL A 19 12.98 -23.52 8.03
N SER A 20 14.17 -23.41 7.44
CA SER A 20 14.83 -22.13 7.16
C SER A 20 14.29 -21.52 5.86
N GLY A 21 14.03 -20.22 5.85
CA GLY A 21 13.62 -19.48 4.66
C GLY A 21 13.85 -17.98 4.82
N GLU A 22 13.65 -17.24 3.73
CA GLU A 22 13.68 -15.77 3.68
C GLU A 22 12.31 -15.27 3.21
N LEU A 23 11.80 -14.23 3.86
CA LEU A 23 10.57 -13.54 3.45
C LEU A 23 10.98 -12.22 2.81
N THR A 24 10.63 -12.02 1.55
CA THR A 24 10.84 -10.78 0.81
C THR A 24 9.51 -10.23 0.30
N PHE A 25 9.48 -8.92 0.03
CA PHE A 25 8.30 -8.23 -0.46
C PHE A 25 8.64 -7.56 -1.79
N GLU A 26 7.73 -7.65 -2.74
CA GLU A 26 7.78 -6.89 -3.98
C GLU A 26 7.38 -5.43 -3.71
N ASP A 27 7.96 -4.49 -4.45
CA ASP A 27 7.66 -3.05 -4.35
C ASP A 27 6.15 -2.78 -4.45
N LYS A 28 5.47 -3.47 -5.39
CA LYS A 28 4.01 -3.36 -5.58
C LYS A 28 3.19 -3.68 -4.34
N VAL A 29 3.68 -4.57 -3.47
CA VAL A 29 2.99 -4.90 -2.22
C VAL A 29 3.13 -3.75 -1.23
N ILE A 30 4.31 -3.14 -1.13
CA ILE A 30 4.58 -2.00 -0.26
C ILE A 30 3.82 -0.76 -0.73
N GLN A 31 3.85 -0.48 -2.04
CA GLN A 31 3.05 0.58 -2.67
C GLN A 31 1.56 0.44 -2.32
N LYS A 32 1.01 -0.77 -2.38
CA LYS A 32 -0.39 -1.02 -2.03
C LYS A 32 -0.69 -0.76 -0.55
N ILE A 33 0.19 -1.18 0.35
CA ILE A 33 0.03 -0.91 1.79
C ILE A 33 0.01 0.60 2.05
N ILE A 34 0.95 1.33 1.45
CA ILE A 34 1.07 2.78 1.60
C ILE A 34 -0.16 3.47 1.03
N GLY A 35 -0.54 3.16 -0.22
CA GLY A 35 -1.68 3.80 -0.84
C GLY A 35 -2.98 3.61 -0.04
N ILE A 36 -3.24 2.42 0.51
CA ILE A 36 -4.38 2.18 1.41
C ILE A 36 -4.21 2.95 2.74
N ALA A 37 -2.99 3.08 3.25
CA ALA A 37 -2.72 3.85 4.47
C ALA A 37 -3.02 5.36 4.28
N LEU A 38 -2.71 5.88 3.09
CA LEU A 38 -2.87 7.29 2.73
C LEU A 38 -4.33 7.75 2.65
N GLU A 39 -5.29 6.84 2.43
CA GLU A 39 -6.74 7.15 2.49
C GLU A 39 -7.17 7.78 3.83
N LYS A 40 -6.38 7.61 4.89
CA LYS A 40 -6.68 8.13 6.24
C LYS A 40 -6.12 9.52 6.50
N VAL A 41 -5.34 10.08 5.57
CA VAL A 41 -4.70 11.38 5.74
C VAL A 41 -5.68 12.49 5.39
N ASP A 42 -6.08 13.29 6.37
CA ASP A 42 -6.99 14.41 6.16
C ASP A 42 -6.32 15.51 5.33
N GLY A 43 -6.96 15.91 4.24
CA GLY A 43 -6.45 16.94 3.31
C GLY A 43 -5.57 16.41 2.18
N LEU A 44 -5.27 15.11 2.14
CA LEU A 44 -4.71 14.46 0.96
C LEU A 44 -5.85 14.09 0.01
N LEU A 45 -5.88 14.69 -1.19
CA LEU A 45 -6.97 14.47 -2.14
C LEU A 45 -6.64 13.35 -3.12
N GLN A 46 -5.41 13.35 -3.62
CA GLN A 46 -4.95 12.37 -4.58
C GLN A 46 -3.45 12.14 -4.45
N VAL A 47 -3.02 10.95 -4.83
CA VAL A 47 -1.64 10.59 -5.16
C VAL A 47 -1.66 10.37 -6.66
N ASP A 48 -0.64 10.88 -7.36
CA ASP A 48 -0.56 10.84 -8.82
C ASP A 48 -0.74 9.41 -9.37
N GLY A 49 -1.08 9.27 -10.66
CA GLY A 49 -1.28 7.97 -11.32
C GLY A 49 -2.60 7.24 -11.03
N GLY A 50 -3.56 7.93 -10.40
CA GLY A 50 -4.96 7.50 -10.33
C GLY A 50 -5.27 6.50 -9.21
N PHE A 51 -4.41 6.40 -8.20
CA PHE A 51 -4.55 5.44 -7.10
C PHE A 51 -5.91 5.57 -6.35
N PHE A 52 -6.46 6.78 -6.24
CA PHE A 52 -7.75 7.01 -5.55
C PHE A 52 -8.99 6.94 -6.45
N SER A 53 -8.83 6.93 -7.77
CA SER A 53 -9.96 6.83 -8.72
C SER A 53 -10.14 5.41 -9.27
N ASN A 54 -9.07 4.60 -9.34
CA ASN A 54 -9.04 3.44 -10.25
C ASN A 54 -8.89 2.05 -9.59
N MET A 55 -9.07 1.91 -8.28
CA MET A 55 -8.84 0.61 -7.61
C MET A 55 -9.87 -0.47 -8.02
N ALA A 56 -11.08 -0.10 -8.45
CA ALA A 56 -12.13 -1.07 -8.81
C ALA A 56 -12.10 -1.53 -10.28
N GLU A 57 -11.55 -0.75 -11.21
CA GLU A 57 -11.87 -0.90 -12.64
C GLU A 57 -10.72 -1.47 -13.50
N ARG A 58 -9.49 -1.56 -12.97
CA ARG A 58 -8.28 -1.87 -13.78
C ARG A 58 -7.54 -3.15 -13.38
N ILE A 59 -8.28 -4.20 -12.98
CA ILE A 59 -7.72 -5.56 -12.80
C ILE A 59 -7.38 -6.22 -14.15
N SER A 60 -7.87 -5.71 -15.29
CA SER A 60 -7.85 -6.44 -16.56
C SER A 60 -6.68 -6.17 -17.51
N ASN A 61 -5.88 -5.10 -17.38
CA ASN A 61 -4.76 -4.84 -18.30
C ASN A 61 -3.49 -4.44 -17.56
N SER A 62 -2.40 -5.07 -17.95
CA SER A 62 -1.09 -5.07 -17.35
C SER A 62 -0.37 -3.71 -17.41
N ASP A 63 0.48 -3.50 -16.40
CA ASP A 63 1.73 -2.74 -16.42
C ASP A 63 1.79 -1.25 -16.03
N ASN A 64 0.69 -0.54 -15.70
CA ASN A 64 0.81 0.88 -15.30
C ASN A 64 -0.22 1.34 -14.25
N VAL A 65 -0.25 0.69 -13.09
CA VAL A 65 -1.21 0.96 -11.98
C VAL A 65 -0.52 1.60 -10.76
N THR A 66 0.77 1.93 -10.86
CA THR A 66 1.59 2.41 -9.73
C THR A 66 2.34 3.70 -10.05
N ASN A 67 1.86 4.48 -11.01
CA ASN A 67 2.39 5.82 -11.21
C ASN A 67 2.00 6.62 -9.94
N GLY A 68 2.91 7.40 -9.35
CA GLY A 68 2.66 8.27 -8.19
C GLY A 68 3.02 7.73 -6.80
N ILE A 69 3.32 6.44 -6.65
CA ILE A 69 4.00 5.90 -5.45
C ILE A 69 5.19 5.08 -5.91
N ASP A 70 6.38 5.64 -5.80
CA ASP A 70 7.61 4.91 -6.04
C ASP A 70 8.16 4.40 -4.70
N THR A 71 8.59 3.14 -4.68
CA THR A 71 9.15 2.53 -3.48
C THR A 71 10.37 1.71 -3.84
N GLU A 72 11.40 1.83 -3.03
CA GLU A 72 12.56 0.96 -3.09
C GLU A 72 12.60 0.07 -1.84
N VAL A 73 12.45 -1.24 -2.03
CA VAL A 73 12.38 -2.21 -0.94
C VAL A 73 13.69 -2.98 -0.80
N GLY A 74 14.36 -2.78 0.33
CA GLY A 74 15.49 -3.58 0.78
C GLY A 74 15.06 -4.76 1.65
N LYS A 75 16.04 -5.46 2.23
CA LYS A 75 15.79 -6.59 3.14
C LYS A 75 15.13 -6.19 4.46
N GLU A 76 15.47 -5.01 4.96
CA GLU A 76 14.98 -4.49 6.25
C GLU A 76 14.41 -3.07 6.14
N GLN A 77 14.70 -2.38 5.04
CA GLN A 77 14.46 -0.94 4.89
C GLN A 77 13.62 -0.65 3.64
N VAL A 78 12.85 0.44 3.70
CA VAL A 78 12.03 0.93 2.59
C VAL A 78 12.24 2.43 2.44
N ALA A 79 12.43 2.89 1.21
CA ALA A 79 12.32 4.30 0.82
C ALA A 79 11.03 4.51 0.01
N VAL A 80 10.41 5.68 0.17
CA VAL A 80 9.12 6.02 -0.44
C VAL A 80 9.19 7.42 -1.05
N ASP A 81 8.80 7.53 -2.31
CA ASP A 81 8.63 8.79 -3.02
C ASP A 81 7.15 8.90 -3.46
N LEU A 82 6.55 10.07 -3.22
CA LEU A 82 5.12 10.32 -3.41
C LEU A 82 4.90 11.64 -4.14
N ASP A 83 4.10 11.59 -5.20
CA ASP A 83 3.58 12.78 -5.87
C ASP A 83 2.11 12.96 -5.46
N VAL A 84 1.77 14.11 -4.88
CA VAL A 84 0.46 14.31 -4.22
C VAL A 84 -0.24 15.59 -4.63
N VAL A 85 -1.57 15.53 -4.62
CA VAL A 85 -2.47 16.69 -4.69
C VAL A 85 -3.13 16.88 -3.34
N ILE A 86 -3.02 18.08 -2.79
CA ILE A 86 -3.54 18.41 -1.46
C ILE A 86 -4.75 19.35 -1.54
N GLU A 87 -5.56 19.35 -0.48
CA GLU A 87 -6.77 20.16 -0.39
C GLU A 87 -6.46 21.64 -0.11
N TYR A 88 -7.11 22.52 -0.86
CA TYR A 88 -7.04 23.96 -0.65
C TYR A 88 -7.35 24.35 0.81
N ARG A 89 -6.54 25.24 1.39
CA ARG A 89 -6.58 25.70 2.80
C ARG A 89 -6.20 24.66 3.85
N LYS A 90 -5.66 23.50 3.48
CA LYS A 90 -5.00 22.60 4.42
C LYS A 90 -3.52 22.92 4.54
N ASP A 91 -2.93 22.52 5.66
CA ASP A 91 -1.51 22.72 5.96
C ASP A 91 -0.70 21.57 5.34
N ALA A 92 0.16 21.89 4.38
CA ALA A 92 0.98 20.92 3.68
C ALA A 92 1.99 20.21 4.61
N GLU A 93 2.55 20.91 5.60
CA GLU A 93 3.49 20.33 6.56
C GLU A 93 2.76 19.32 7.46
N ASN A 94 1.55 19.67 7.89
CA ASN A 94 0.73 18.76 8.68
C ASN A 94 0.36 17.49 7.89
N ILE A 95 0.00 17.64 6.61
CA ILE A 95 -0.26 16.52 5.72
C ILE A 95 1.00 15.66 5.56
N TYR A 96 2.16 16.27 5.33
CA TYR A 96 3.44 15.56 5.21
C TYR A 96 3.78 14.74 6.47
N GLU A 97 3.62 15.32 7.66
CA GLU A 97 3.83 14.61 8.93
C GLU A 97 2.87 13.42 9.09
N GLN A 98 1.60 13.60 8.69
CA GLN A 98 0.63 12.51 8.70
C GLN A 98 1.03 11.39 7.72
N ILE A 99 1.43 11.74 6.49
CA ILE A 99 1.92 10.79 5.47
C ILE A 99 3.08 9.95 6.03
N LYS A 100 4.12 10.60 6.56
CA LYS A 100 5.27 9.92 7.16
C LYS A 100 4.85 8.92 8.22
N LYS A 101 3.99 9.38 9.14
CA LYS A 101 3.54 8.57 10.27
C LYS A 101 2.74 7.36 9.79
N VAL A 102 1.73 7.55 8.95
CA VAL A 102 0.86 6.43 8.52
C VAL A 102 1.62 5.42 7.67
N SER A 103 2.50 5.88 6.77
CA SER A 103 3.32 5.01 5.93
C SER A 103 4.26 4.16 6.78
N ALA A 104 5.01 4.77 7.69
CA ALA A 104 5.93 4.05 8.58
C ALA A 104 5.18 3.06 9.49
N GLU A 105 4.06 3.48 10.08
CA GLU A 105 3.27 2.61 10.97
C GLU A 105 2.69 1.41 10.23
N GLN A 106 2.08 1.59 9.05
CA GLN A 106 1.44 0.48 8.33
C GLN A 106 2.46 -0.48 7.74
N VAL A 107 3.53 0.01 7.12
CA VAL A 107 4.60 -0.84 6.58
C VAL A 107 5.23 -1.65 7.72
N LYS A 108 5.65 -1.00 8.82
CA LYS A 108 6.25 -1.72 9.96
C LYS A 108 5.32 -2.78 10.53
N LYS A 109 4.03 -2.46 10.69
CA LYS A 109 3.04 -3.38 11.26
C LYS A 109 2.78 -4.60 10.38
N MET A 110 2.82 -4.46 9.06
CA MET A 110 2.48 -5.54 8.13
C MET A 110 3.68 -6.36 7.68
N THR A 111 4.84 -5.73 7.51
CA THR A 111 6.03 -6.35 6.88
C THR A 111 7.24 -6.40 7.79
N HIS A 112 7.19 -5.75 8.95
CA HIS A 112 8.31 -5.59 9.89
C HIS A 112 9.50 -4.79 9.33
N LEU A 113 9.39 -4.24 8.12
CA LEU A 113 10.38 -3.36 7.51
C LEU A 113 10.33 -1.95 8.12
N ASP A 114 11.46 -1.26 8.12
CA ASP A 114 11.59 0.12 8.57
C ASP A 114 11.56 1.08 7.39
N VAL A 115 10.61 2.01 7.40
CA VAL A 115 10.60 3.12 6.42
C VAL A 115 11.64 4.14 6.87
N VAL A 116 12.72 4.27 6.09
CA VAL A 116 13.86 5.14 6.44
C VAL A 116 13.76 6.52 5.81
N GLU A 117 13.06 6.63 4.69
CA GLU A 117 12.91 7.87 3.94
C GLU A 117 11.49 7.96 3.35
N VAL A 118 10.92 9.16 3.41
CA VAL A 118 9.64 9.50 2.77
C VAL A 118 9.77 10.89 2.18
N ASN A 119 9.82 10.95 0.86
CA ASN A 119 9.81 12.19 0.10
C ASN A 119 8.42 12.42 -0.47
N VAL A 120 7.94 13.66 -0.37
CA VAL A 120 6.64 14.07 -0.88
C VAL A 120 6.81 15.29 -1.76
N HIS A 121 6.38 15.18 -3.01
CA HIS A 121 6.28 16.29 -3.94
C HIS A 121 4.81 16.69 -4.08
N VAL A 122 4.51 17.98 -3.87
CA VAL A 122 3.14 18.49 -4.03
C VAL A 122 2.98 18.98 -5.46
N GLU A 123 2.30 18.18 -6.27
CA GLU A 123 2.03 18.45 -7.69
C GLU A 123 1.01 19.58 -7.87
N ASP A 124 -0.07 19.56 -7.07
CA ASP A 124 -1.17 20.53 -7.21
C ASP A 124 -1.94 20.77 -5.88
N ILE A 125 -2.72 21.85 -5.85
CA ILE A 125 -3.63 22.19 -4.75
C ILE A 125 -5.04 22.41 -5.33
N LYS A 126 -5.96 21.51 -5.00
CA LYS A 126 -7.34 21.53 -5.51
C LYS A 126 -8.36 21.61 -4.39
N THR A 127 -9.57 22.01 -4.72
CA THR A 127 -10.74 21.83 -3.86
C THR A 127 -11.32 20.42 -4.03
N LYS A 128 -12.13 19.97 -3.05
CA LYS A 128 -12.86 18.70 -3.16
C LYS A 128 -13.82 18.67 -4.36
N GLU A 129 -14.41 19.82 -4.68
CA GLU A 129 -15.34 19.98 -5.80
C GLU A 129 -14.63 19.73 -7.14
N GLU A 130 -13.42 20.27 -7.32
CA GLU A 130 -12.60 20.05 -8.53
C GLU A 130 -12.23 18.57 -8.70
N ILE A 131 -11.92 17.85 -7.62
CA ILE A 131 -11.64 16.40 -7.69
C ILE A 131 -12.89 15.58 -8.03
N GLU A 132 -14.07 15.99 -7.56
CA GLU A 132 -15.33 15.32 -7.89
C GLU A 132 -15.73 15.53 -9.36
N GLU A 133 -15.38 16.67 -9.96
CA GLU A 133 -15.58 16.94 -11.39
C GLU A 133 -14.60 16.13 -12.27
N ASP A 134 -13.34 16.03 -11.85
CA ASP A 134 -12.33 15.20 -12.52
C ASP A 134 -12.77 13.72 -12.53
N LYS A 135 -13.24 13.18 -11.39
CA LYS A 135 -13.74 11.79 -11.30
C LYS A 135 -14.91 11.49 -12.24
N LYS A 136 -15.85 12.42 -12.40
CA LYS A 136 -17.02 12.24 -13.28
C LYS A 136 -16.66 12.25 -14.76
N THR A 137 -15.56 12.91 -15.12
CA THR A 137 -15.10 12.99 -16.51
C THR A 137 -14.40 11.70 -16.93
N ASP A 138 -13.66 11.06 -16.01
CA ASP A 138 -13.01 9.77 -16.23
C ASP A 138 -14.01 8.61 -16.41
N GLU A 139 -15.10 8.58 -15.61
CA GLU A 139 -16.17 7.57 -15.71
C GLU A 139 -16.96 7.63 -17.03
N GLN A 140 -17.02 8.79 -17.69
CA GLN A 140 -17.76 8.94 -18.96
C GLN A 140 -16.94 8.47 -20.19
N GLN A 141 -15.61 8.37 -20.08
CA GLN A 141 -14.75 7.88 -21.17
C GLN A 141 -14.64 6.36 -21.24
N SER A 142 -14.86 5.63 -20.13
CA SER A 142 -14.83 4.15 -20.13
C SER A 142 -16.01 3.53 -20.88
N ASP A 143 -17.19 4.16 -20.84
CA ASP A 143 -18.39 3.68 -21.54
C ASP A 143 -18.36 3.87 -23.07
N GLN A 144 -17.62 4.85 -23.60
CA GLN A 144 -17.57 5.09 -25.06
C GLN A 144 -16.64 4.11 -25.80
N THR A 145 -15.57 3.61 -25.19
CA THR A 145 -14.59 2.75 -25.87
C THR A 145 -15.08 1.32 -26.10
N ASN A 146 -16.09 0.85 -25.35
CA ASN A 146 -16.63 -0.51 -25.50
C ASN A 146 -17.69 -0.64 -26.62
N SER A 147 -18.10 0.48 -27.23
CA SER A 147 -19.11 0.48 -28.30
C SER A 147 -18.50 0.43 -29.72
N GLU A 148 -17.21 0.75 -29.89
CA GLU A 148 -16.57 0.81 -31.21
C GLU A 148 -15.82 -0.48 -31.60
N SER A 149 -15.61 -1.43 -30.68
CA SER A 149 -14.91 -2.70 -30.99
C SER A 149 -15.83 -3.81 -31.55
N ASN A 150 -17.12 -3.54 -31.78
CA ASN A 150 -18.11 -4.54 -32.14
C ASN A 150 -18.87 -4.24 -33.45
N ASN A 151 -18.23 -3.59 -34.43
CA ASN A 151 -18.77 -3.47 -35.79
C ASN A 151 -17.71 -3.70 -36.88
#